data_AF-A0AAW4C3J8-F1
#
_entry.id   AF-A0AAW4C3J8-F1
#
_cell.length_a   1.000
_cell.length_b   1.000
_cell.length_c   1.000
_cell.angle_alpha   90.00
_cell.angle_beta   90.00
_cell.angle_gamma   90.00
#
_symmetry.space_group_name_H-M   'P 1'
#
loop_
_entity.id
_entity.type
_entity.pdbx_description
1 polymer ?
#
loop_
_entity_poly.entity_id
_entity_poly.type
_entity_poly.pdbx_seq_one_letter_code
_entity_poly.pdbx_strand_id
1 'polypeptide(L)'
;MTTKKTPAWLSLSADRVTVTLSKPAELNGVMVDTVSLRSPTVRDIRVAQQGAGSDDEQRELNLFASLTEVGAKDLEGMALKDYTRLQTAYFRLVQDDDV
;
A
#
# COMPACT_ATOMS: atom_id res chain seq x y z
N MET A 1 -16.43 17.66 -13.64
CA MET A 1 -16.12 16.23 -13.53
C MET A 1 -14.69 16.02 -14.01
N THR A 2 -13.72 16.02 -13.09
CA THR A 2 -12.33 15.72 -13.42
C THR A 2 -12.13 14.22 -13.27
N THR A 3 -12.15 13.50 -14.39
CA THR A 3 -11.78 12.08 -14.44
C THR A 3 -10.35 11.96 -13.93
N LYS A 4 -10.16 11.51 -12.67
CA LYS A 4 -8.83 11.33 -12.08
C LYS A 4 -8.13 10.19 -12.81
N LYS A 5 -7.40 10.53 -13.88
CA LYS A 5 -6.60 9.58 -14.67
C LYS A 5 -5.80 8.67 -13.75
N THR A 6 -5.97 7.36 -13.92
CA THR A 6 -5.19 6.35 -13.21
C THR A 6 -3.72 6.49 -13.63
N PRO A 7 -2.78 6.67 -12.68
CA PRO A 7 -1.37 6.78 -13.02
C PRO A 7 -0.87 5.48 -13.67
N ALA A 8 0.10 5.58 -14.58
CA ALA A 8 0.63 4.40 -15.29
C ALA A 8 1.32 3.36 -14.38
N TRP A 9 1.71 3.76 -13.16
CA TRP A 9 2.30 2.87 -12.16
C TRP A 9 1.27 2.17 -11.28
N LEU A 10 -0.03 2.38 -11.53
CA LEU A 10 -1.12 1.86 -10.71
C LEU A 10 -2.06 1.00 -11.56
N SER A 11 -2.27 -0.24 -11.14
CA SER A 11 -3.25 -1.15 -11.72
C SER A 11 -4.27 -1.53 -10.66
N LEU A 12 -5.53 -1.13 -10.86
CA LEU A 12 -6.66 -1.42 -9.96
C LEU A 12 -7.42 -2.64 -10.43
N SER A 13 -7.87 -3.45 -9.48
CA SER A 13 -8.78 -4.58 -9.69
C SER A 13 -9.72 -4.70 -8.48
N ALA A 14 -10.72 -5.58 -8.57
CA ALA A 14 -11.78 -5.64 -7.56
C ALA A 14 -11.30 -6.02 -6.15
N ASP A 15 -10.24 -6.82 -6.02
CA ASP A 15 -9.77 -7.37 -4.74
C ASP A 15 -8.37 -6.90 -4.32
N ARG A 16 -7.69 -6.15 -5.19
CA ARG A 16 -6.32 -5.68 -4.96
C ARG A 16 -5.96 -4.53 -5.88
N VAL A 17 -4.87 -3.86 -5.54
CA VAL A 17 -4.21 -2.87 -6.39
C VAL A 17 -2.72 -3.20 -6.49
N THR A 18 -2.15 -3.06 -7.69
CA THR A 18 -0.72 -3.30 -7.93
C THR A 18 -0.02 -1.98 -8.24
N VAL A 19 1.10 -1.75 -7.57
CA VAL A 19 1.96 -0.57 -7.71
C VAL A 19 3.28 -0.97 -8.34
N THR A 20 3.61 -0.39 -9.48
CA THR A 20 4.95 -0.49 -10.06
C THR A 20 5.90 0.47 -9.35
N LEU A 21 6.96 -0.09 -8.77
CA LEU A 21 8.01 0.64 -8.08
C LEU A 21 8.82 1.51 -9.05
N SER A 22 9.48 2.53 -8.54
CA SER A 22 10.26 3.45 -9.35
C SER A 22 11.58 2.81 -9.80
N LYS A 23 12.07 1.86 -9.02
CA LYS A 23 13.21 0.97 -9.26
C LYS A 23 12.94 -0.36 -8.54
N PRO A 24 13.58 -1.46 -8.96
CA PRO A 24 13.52 -2.71 -8.20
C PRO A 24 13.99 -2.51 -6.75
N ALA A 25 13.29 -3.11 -5.79
CA ALA A 25 13.62 -3.08 -4.38
C ALA A 25 13.59 -4.50 -3.80
N GLU A 26 14.41 -4.75 -2.78
CA GLU A 26 14.39 -6.01 -2.04
C GLU A 26 13.30 -5.94 -0.97
N LEU A 27 12.25 -6.76 -1.09
CA LEU A 27 11.16 -6.88 -0.13
C LEU A 27 11.05 -8.35 0.27
N ASN A 28 11.04 -8.64 1.58
CA ASN A 28 11.09 -9.99 2.14
C ASN A 28 12.26 -10.85 1.58
N GLY A 29 13.40 -10.22 1.28
CA GLY A 29 14.57 -10.91 0.69
C GLY A 29 14.45 -11.23 -0.80
N VAL A 30 13.45 -10.70 -1.50
CA VAL A 30 13.22 -10.91 -2.93
C VAL A 30 13.24 -9.57 -3.66
N MET A 31 14.02 -9.49 -4.74
CA MET A 31 14.00 -8.33 -5.63
C MET A 31 12.69 -8.29 -6.42
N VAL A 32 11.91 -7.23 -6.23
CA VAL A 32 10.64 -7.01 -6.93
C VAL A 32 10.60 -5.64 -7.59
N ASP A 33 9.87 -5.53 -8.69
CA ASP A 33 9.58 -4.28 -9.39
C ASP A 33 8.15 -3.77 -9.13
N THR A 34 7.33 -4.59 -8.47
CA THR A 34 5.92 -4.37 -8.22
C THR A 34 5.54 -4.82 -6.81
N VAL A 35 4.58 -4.12 -6.22
CA VAL A 35 4.01 -4.45 -4.90
C VAL A 35 2.49 -4.41 -5.01
N SER A 36 1.82 -5.45 -4.54
CA SER A 36 0.35 -5.50 -4.50
C SER A 36 -0.17 -5.19 -3.10
N LEU A 37 -1.23 -4.41 -2.98
CA LEU A 37 -2.02 -4.30 -1.75
C LEU A 37 -3.35 -5.03 -1.98
N ARG A 38 -3.68 -5.99 -1.12
CA ARG A 38 -5.01 -6.60 -1.10
C ARG A 38 -6.04 -5.64 -0.50
N SER A 39 -7.32 -5.83 -0.83
CA SER A 39 -8.42 -5.07 -0.22
C SER A 39 -8.37 -5.20 1.31
N PRO A 40 -8.43 -4.07 2.05
CA PRO A 40 -8.33 -4.10 3.50
C PRO A 40 -9.59 -4.71 4.11
N THR A 41 -9.39 -5.49 5.17
CA THR A 41 -10.48 -5.96 6.02
C THR A 41 -10.57 -5.11 7.29
N VAL A 42 -11.73 -5.13 7.95
CA VAL A 42 -11.89 -4.50 9.27
C VAL A 42 -10.89 -5.06 10.29
N ARG A 43 -10.48 -6.33 10.14
CA ARG A 43 -9.46 -6.95 11.00
C ARG A 43 -8.10 -6.27 10.82
N ASP A 44 -7.70 -5.96 9.59
CA ASP A 44 -6.42 -5.29 9.31
C ASP A 44 -6.35 -3.94 9.98
N ILE A 45 -7.42 -3.16 9.85
CA ILE A 45 -7.54 -1.84 10.48
C ILE A 45 -7.40 -1.98 12.00
N ARG A 46 -8.12 -2.92 12.63
CA ARG A 46 -8.06 -3.10 14.09
C ARG A 46 -6.67 -3.54 14.58
N VAL A 47 -6.01 -4.43 13.87
CA VAL A 47 -4.66 -4.90 14.23
C VAL A 47 -3.65 -3.76 14.12
N ALA A 48 -3.70 -3.00 13.03
CA ALA A 48 -2.83 -1.85 12.82
C ALA A 48 -3.00 -0.79 13.93
N GLN A 49 -4.24 -0.54 14.37
CA GLN A 49 -4.55 0.40 15.45
C GLN A 49 -4.01 -0.06 16.82
N GLN A 50 -4.14 -1.35 17.14
CA GLN A 50 -3.69 -1.89 18.43
C GLN A 50 -2.17 -1.83 18.59
N GLY A 51 -1.42 -2.04 17.51
CA GLY A 51 0.04 -2.04 17.54
C GLY A 51 0.71 -0.66 17.58
N ALA A 52 -0.04 0.41 17.31
CA ALA A 52 0.54 1.74 17.09
C ALA A 52 0.25 2.77 18.20
N GLY A 53 -0.73 2.51 19.08
CA GLY A 53 -1.12 3.49 20.10
C GLY A 53 -1.59 4.81 19.48
N SER A 54 -0.96 5.93 19.83
CA SER A 54 -1.25 7.26 19.28
C SER A 54 -0.38 7.65 18.07
N ASP A 55 0.44 6.73 17.57
CA ASP A 55 1.33 6.98 16.43
C ASP A 55 0.61 6.63 15.12
N ASP A 56 0.23 7.66 14.36
CA ASP A 56 -0.48 7.47 13.09
C ASP A 56 0.43 6.93 11.97
N GLU A 57 1.73 7.24 12.02
CA GLU A 57 2.71 6.77 11.04
C GLU A 57 2.96 5.27 11.23
N GLN A 58 3.17 4.84 12.49
CA GLN A 58 3.30 3.42 12.82
C GLN A 58 2.03 2.64 12.49
N ARG A 59 0.85 3.24 12.68
CA ARG A 59 -0.44 2.64 12.33
C ARG A 59 -0.55 2.39 10.84
N GLU A 60 -0.22 3.38 10.02
CA GLU A 60 -0.23 3.25 8.57
C GLU A 60 0.76 2.19 8.11
N LEU A 61 1.99 2.23 8.63
CA LEU A 61 3.03 1.26 8.30
C LEU A 61 2.59 -0.18 8.61
N ASN A 62 2.01 -0.40 9.79
CA ASN A 62 1.47 -1.70 10.19
C ASN A 62 0.32 -2.16 9.28
N LEU A 63 -0.55 -1.23 8.87
CA LEU A 63 -1.63 -1.54 7.94
C LEU A 63 -1.04 -1.96 6.60
N PHE A 64 -0.14 -1.17 6.01
CA PHE A 64 0.44 -1.49 4.71
C PHE A 64 1.25 -2.77 4.74
N ALA A 65 2.01 -3.05 5.80
CA ALA A 65 2.67 -4.33 5.98
C ALA A 65 1.69 -5.51 5.89
N SER A 66 0.51 -5.40 6.52
CA SER A 66 -0.54 -6.43 6.45
C SER A 66 -1.16 -6.57 5.05
N LEU A 67 -1.31 -5.46 4.31
CA LEU A 67 -1.95 -5.46 2.99
C LEU A 67 -1.00 -5.88 1.87
N THR A 68 0.30 -5.58 1.99
CA THR A 68 1.33 -5.95 1.03
C THR A 68 1.96 -7.30 1.32
N GLU A 69 1.74 -7.84 2.52
CA GLU A 69 2.43 -9.02 3.05
C GLU A 69 3.96 -8.83 3.11
N VAL A 70 4.41 -7.58 3.25
CA VAL A 70 5.82 -7.18 3.36
C VAL A 70 6.14 -6.79 4.81
N GLY A 71 7.32 -7.15 5.29
CA GLY A 71 7.79 -6.74 6.61
C GLY A 71 7.85 -5.21 6.76
N ALA A 72 7.44 -4.69 7.91
CA ALA A 72 7.43 -3.24 8.19
C ALA A 72 8.80 -2.58 7.98
N LYS A 73 9.89 -3.27 8.33
CA LYS A 73 11.27 -2.79 8.12
C LYS A 73 11.62 -2.58 6.65
N ASP A 74 11.14 -3.46 5.77
CA ASP A 74 11.41 -3.35 4.34
C ASP A 74 10.60 -2.19 3.76
N LEU A 75 9.36 -1.98 4.24
CA LEU A 75 8.54 -0.81 3.88
C LEU A 75 9.17 0.51 4.35
N GLU A 76 9.74 0.57 5.57
CA GLU A 76 10.49 1.73 6.08
C GLU A 76 11.71 2.06 5.22
N GLY A 77 12.37 1.03 4.68
CA GLY A 77 13.53 1.15 3.81
C GLY A 77 13.21 1.56 2.36
N MET A 78 11.93 1.61 1.98
CA MET A 78 11.53 1.95 0.62
C MET A 78 11.82 3.43 0.29
N ALA A 79 12.01 3.71 -1.00
CA ALA A 79 12.05 5.09 -1.47
C ALA A 79 10.71 5.78 -1.14
N LEU A 80 10.77 6.97 -0.53
CA LEU A 80 9.58 7.74 -0.12
C LEU A 80 8.56 7.90 -1.26
N LYS A 81 9.03 8.09 -2.50
CA LYS A 81 8.16 8.16 -3.69
C LYS A 81 7.31 6.91 -3.88
N ASP A 82 7.88 5.73 -3.67
CA ASP A 82 7.18 4.46 -3.82
C ASP A 82 6.27 4.19 -2.62
N TYR A 83 6.68 4.61 -1.41
CA TYR A 83 5.79 4.59 -0.25
C TYR A 83 4.54 5.49 -0.46
N THR A 84 4.71 6.71 -0.98
CA THR A 84 3.58 7.59 -1.36
C THR A 84 2.69 7.00 -2.45
N ARG A 85 3.25 6.15 -3.35
CA ARG A 85 2.43 5.40 -4.31
C ARG A 85 1.56 4.36 -3.62
N LEU A 86 2.07 3.66 -2.59
CA LEU A 86 1.26 2.74 -1.78
C LEU A 86 0.11 3.47 -1.07
N GLN A 87 0.38 4.63 -0.46
CA GLN A 87 -0.66 5.48 0.16
C GLN A 87 -1.77 5.85 -0.83
N THR A 88 -1.38 6.31 -2.03
CA THR A 88 -2.32 6.66 -3.09
C THR A 88 -3.10 5.43 -3.57
N ALA A 89 -2.44 4.29 -3.70
CA ALA A 89 -3.05 3.04 -4.14
C ALA A 89 -4.10 2.54 -3.14
N TYR A 90 -3.76 2.55 -1.84
CA TYR A 90 -4.69 2.22 -0.76
C TYR A 90 -5.92 3.11 -0.78
N PHE A 91 -5.73 4.43 -0.90
CA PHE A 91 -6.84 5.37 -0.98
C PHE A 91 -7.80 5.04 -2.13
N ARG A 92 -7.27 4.77 -3.33
CA ARG A 92 -8.11 4.38 -4.47
C ARG A 92 -8.79 3.03 -4.29
N LEU A 93 -8.11 2.06 -3.67
CA LEU A 93 -8.67 0.74 -3.38
C LEU A 93 -9.86 0.80 -2.42
N VAL A 94 -9.88 1.76 -1.49
CA VAL A 94 -10.94 1.93 -0.49
C VAL A 94 -12.04 2.89 -0.94
N GLN A 95 -11.76 3.78 -1.90
CA GLN A 95 -12.73 4.79 -2.33
C GLN A 95 -13.87 4.27 -3.21
N ASP A 96 -13.92 2.98 -3.56
CA ASP A 96 -14.93 2.44 -4.50
C ASP A 96 -15.01 3.32 -5.77
N ASP A 97 -13.85 3.53 -6.40
CA ASP A 97 -13.75 4.22 -7.70
C ASP A 97 -14.34 3.26 -8.79
N ASP A 98 -15.65 3.03 -8.72
CA ASP A 98 -16.52 2.51 -9.79
C ASP A 98 -16.62 3.58 -10.89
N VAL A 99 -15.52 3.77 -11.64
CA VAL A 99 -15.49 4.64 -12.83
C VAL A 99 -15.60 3.83 -14.10
#